data_AF-N9ENZ1-F1
#
_entry.id   AF-N9ENZ1-F1
#
_cell.length_a   1.000
_cell.length_b   1.000
_cell.length_c   1.000
_cell.angle_alpha   90.00
_cell.angle_beta   90.00
_cell.angle_gamma   90.00
#
_symmetry.space_group_name_H-M   'P 1'
#
loop_
_entity.id
_entity.type
_entity.pdbx_description
1 polymer ?
#
loop_
_entity_poly.entity_id
_entity_poly.type
_entity_poly.pdbx_seq_one_letter_code
_entity_poly.pdbx_strand_id
1 'polypeptide(L)'
;MLCTTASNFVYGCEPATPDWAMLFQAADKNKNKLLEKNEWVALNLLKEPMPWVDPPSKKDPNRLSIFEKLDDDKNGKLSKNEFAEGVYSYYFTNPCAELEYREQIKPDSTWQKFMNILFKN
;
A
#
# COMPACT_ATOMS: atom_id res chain seq x y z
N MET A 1 -25.17 31.65 -20.11
CA MET A 1 -24.79 31.06 -18.80
C MET A 1 -24.40 29.62 -19.05
N LEU A 2 -23.11 29.32 -19.09
CA LEU A 2 -22.63 27.94 -19.20
C LEU A 2 -22.44 27.43 -17.77
N CYS A 3 -23.30 26.49 -17.37
CA CYS A 3 -23.22 25.81 -16.09
C CYS A 3 -22.05 24.82 -16.17
N THR A 4 -20.88 25.22 -15.69
CA THR A 4 -19.74 24.34 -15.51
C THR A 4 -20.03 23.45 -14.30
N THR A 5 -20.51 22.23 -14.55
CA THR A 5 -20.52 21.18 -13.54
C THR A 5 -19.06 20.84 -13.24
N ALA A 6 -18.55 21.32 -12.10
CA ALA A 6 -17.31 20.82 -11.55
C ALA A 6 -17.53 19.35 -11.19
N SER A 7 -17.05 18.45 -12.05
CA SER A 7 -16.97 17.03 -11.74
C SER A 7 -16.02 16.87 -10.56
N ASN A 8 -16.60 16.82 -9.35
CA ASN A 8 -15.90 16.35 -8.18
C ASN A 8 -15.56 14.87 -8.45
N PHE A 9 -14.37 14.62 -9.02
CA PHE A 9 -13.78 13.29 -8.97
C PHE A 9 -13.52 13.00 -7.50
N VAL A 10 -14.51 12.41 -6.84
CA VAL A 10 -14.31 11.68 -5.60
C VAL A 10 -13.50 10.46 -6.04
N TYR A 11 -12.17 10.60 -6.01
CA TYR A 11 -11.29 9.45 -6.07
C TYR A 11 -11.62 8.65 -4.82
N GLY A 12 -12.49 7.64 -4.96
CA GLY A 12 -12.71 6.66 -3.92
C GLY A 12 -11.33 6.12 -3.56
N CYS A 13 -10.96 6.23 -2.29
CA CYS A 13 -9.80 5.59 -1.70
C CYS A 13 -9.93 4.05 -1.69
N GLU A 14 -10.63 3.46 -2.65
CA GLU A 14 -10.45 2.07 -3.01
C GLU A 14 -9.23 2.04 -3.91
N PRO A 15 -8.03 1.76 -3.37
CA PRO A 15 -6.97 1.36 -4.29
C PRO A 15 -7.53 0.19 -5.08
N ALA A 16 -7.43 0.23 -6.40
CA ALA A 16 -7.53 -0.97 -7.20
C ALA A 16 -6.39 -1.87 -6.72
N THR A 17 -6.62 -2.63 -5.63
CA THR A 17 -5.58 -3.41 -4.99
C THR A 17 -5.12 -4.41 -6.04
N PRO A 18 -3.84 -4.42 -6.39
CA PRO A 18 -3.32 -5.45 -7.28
C PRO A 18 -3.75 -6.82 -6.76
N ASP A 19 -4.17 -7.71 -7.65
CA ASP A 19 -4.51 -9.08 -7.26
C ASP A 19 -3.23 -9.80 -6.81
N TRP A 20 -2.92 -9.68 -5.52
CA TRP A 20 -1.72 -10.25 -4.90
C TRP A 20 -1.70 -11.77 -5.03
N ALA A 21 -2.86 -12.42 -5.05
CA ALA A 21 -2.96 -13.85 -5.25
C ALA A 21 -2.57 -14.24 -6.68
N MET A 22 -3.04 -13.50 -7.68
CA MET A 22 -2.67 -13.72 -9.07
C MET A 22 -1.20 -13.40 -9.33
N LEU A 23 -0.67 -12.34 -8.72
CA LEU A 23 0.76 -12.00 -8.81
C LEU A 23 1.64 -13.07 -8.17
N PHE A 24 1.28 -13.53 -6.97
CA PHE A 24 1.98 -14.60 -6.29
C PHE A 24 2.00 -15.88 -7.14
N GLN A 25 0.84 -16.29 -7.67
CA GLN A 25 0.74 -17.47 -8.51
C GLN A 25 1.51 -17.33 -9.84
N ALA A 26 1.59 -16.13 -10.40
CA ALA A 26 2.39 -15.87 -11.59
C ALA A 26 3.90 -15.90 -11.32
N ALA A 27 4.30 -15.56 -10.09
CA ALA A 27 5.69 -15.55 -9.62
C ALA A 27 6.21 -16.95 -9.27
N ASP A 28 5.39 -17.76 -8.59
CA ASP A 28 5.65 -19.14 -8.18
C ASP A 28 5.75 -20.06 -9.41
N LYS A 29 6.95 -20.13 -10.00
CA LYS A 29 7.23 -20.88 -11.23
C LYS A 29 7.31 -22.37 -10.98
N ASN A 30 7.89 -22.76 -9.84
CA ASN A 30 8.02 -24.15 -9.46
C ASN A 30 6.74 -24.71 -8.81
N LYS A 31 5.73 -23.86 -8.57
CA LYS A 31 4.40 -24.20 -8.01
C LYS A 31 4.48 -24.81 -6.62
N ASN A 32 5.49 -24.43 -5.83
CA ASN A 32 5.70 -24.95 -4.49
C ASN A 32 4.93 -24.16 -3.42
N LYS A 33 4.12 -23.15 -3.81
CA LYS A 33 3.34 -22.25 -2.95
C LYS A 33 4.20 -21.35 -2.06
N LEU A 34 5.48 -21.24 -2.37
CA LEU A 34 6.44 -20.36 -1.74
C LEU A 34 7.13 -19.55 -2.84
N LEU A 35 7.64 -18.38 -2.49
CA LEU A 35 8.30 -17.50 -3.44
C LEU A 35 9.78 -17.44 -3.09
N GLU A 36 10.59 -18.09 -3.92
CA GLU A 36 12.03 -18.15 -3.75
C GLU A 36 12.70 -16.83 -4.21
N LYS A 37 13.92 -16.56 -3.73
CA LYS A 37 14.64 -15.31 -4.01
C LYS A 37 14.79 -15.03 -5.52
N ASN A 38 15.03 -16.07 -6.33
CA ASN A 38 15.11 -16.02 -7.79
C ASN A 38 13.76 -15.66 -8.44
N GLU A 39 12.66 -16.19 -7.92
CA GLU A 39 11.30 -15.87 -8.37
C GLU A 39 10.92 -14.43 -8.02
N TRP A 40 11.34 -13.98 -6.83
CA TRP A 40 11.12 -12.62 -6.34
C TRP A 40 11.81 -11.56 -7.20
N VAL A 41 13.08 -11.75 -7.54
CA VAL A 41 13.83 -10.79 -8.38
C VAL A 41 13.30 -10.75 -9.82
N ALA A 42 12.71 -11.85 -10.30
CA ALA A 42 12.13 -11.94 -11.64
C ALA A 42 10.69 -11.37 -11.71
N LEU A 43 10.04 -11.13 -10.58
CA LEU A 43 8.66 -10.66 -10.51
C LEU A 43 8.51 -9.23 -11.03
N ASN A 44 7.44 -8.96 -11.79
CA ASN A 44 6.97 -7.60 -12.05
C ASN A 44 5.80 -7.33 -11.11
N LEU A 45 6.04 -6.58 -10.04
CA LEU A 45 5.04 -6.31 -9.00
C LEU A 45 3.85 -5.50 -9.53
N LEU A 46 4.12 -4.58 -10.46
CA LEU A 46 3.11 -3.84 -11.19
C LEU A 46 3.42 -3.88 -12.68
N LYS A 47 2.40 -4.13 -13.49
CA LYS A 47 2.50 -4.02 -14.96
C LYS A 47 2.32 -2.58 -15.44
N GLU A 48 1.51 -1.82 -14.72
CA GLU A 48 1.17 -0.43 -15.03
C GLU A 48 1.33 0.42 -13.76
N PRO A 49 1.71 1.71 -13.90
CA PRO A 49 1.79 2.62 -12.76
C PRO A 49 0.42 2.85 -12.14
N MET A 50 0.38 2.94 -10.81
CA MET A 50 -0.80 3.41 -10.10
C MET A 50 -0.77 4.94 -9.98
N PRO A 51 -1.91 5.63 -9.79
CA PRO A 51 -1.96 7.10 -9.79
C PRO A 51 -1.07 7.78 -8.73
N TRP A 52 -0.70 7.06 -7.66
CA TRP A 52 0.08 7.58 -6.54
C TRP A 52 1.43 6.88 -6.35
N VAL A 53 1.79 5.90 -7.18
CA VAL A 53 3.04 5.14 -7.00
C VAL A 53 3.50 4.50 -8.30
N ASP A 54 4.77 4.75 -8.62
CA ASP A 54 5.45 4.14 -9.75
C ASP A 54 5.73 2.65 -9.49
N PRO A 55 5.69 1.81 -10.54
CA PRO A 55 5.94 0.40 -10.40
C PRO A 55 7.40 0.16 -9.96
N PRO A 56 7.64 -0.57 -8.87
CA PRO A 56 8.99 -0.83 -8.42
C PRO A 56 9.76 -1.65 -9.46
N SER A 57 10.93 -1.14 -9.84
CA SER A 57 11.78 -1.74 -10.87
C SER A 57 12.30 -3.12 -10.44
N LYS A 58 12.48 -4.01 -11.42
CA LYS A 58 13.25 -5.25 -11.24
C LYS A 58 14.69 -5.02 -10.79
N LYS A 59 15.23 -3.86 -11.12
CA LYS A 59 16.60 -3.44 -10.78
C LYS A 59 16.65 -2.55 -9.54
N ASP A 60 15.56 -2.46 -8.79
CA ASP A 60 15.55 -1.71 -7.53
C ASP A 60 16.64 -2.29 -6.59
N PRO A 61 17.63 -1.49 -6.15
CA PRO A 61 18.68 -1.95 -5.26
C PRO A 61 18.14 -2.44 -3.92
N ASN A 62 16.97 -1.95 -3.49
CA ASN A 62 16.30 -2.37 -2.25
C ASN A 62 15.47 -3.63 -2.41
N ARG A 63 15.39 -4.21 -3.61
CA ARG A 63 14.54 -5.37 -3.86
C ARG A 63 14.91 -6.57 -3.00
N LEU A 64 16.21 -6.82 -2.81
CA LEU A 64 16.68 -7.91 -1.95
C LEU A 64 16.50 -7.60 -0.47
N SER A 65 16.71 -6.34 -0.06
CA SER A 65 16.51 -5.96 1.33
C SER A 65 15.03 -5.98 1.72
N ILE A 66 14.12 -5.73 0.78
CA ILE A 66 12.68 -5.90 0.98
C ILE A 66 12.35 -7.39 1.11
N PHE A 67 12.87 -8.27 0.25
CA PHE A 67 12.69 -9.71 0.41
C PHE A 67 13.05 -10.19 1.82
N GLU A 68 14.23 -9.78 2.31
CA GLU A 68 14.71 -10.15 3.65
C GLU A 68 13.85 -9.59 4.79
N LYS A 69 13.13 -8.49 4.56
CA LYS A 69 12.16 -7.93 5.52
C LYS A 69 10.80 -8.63 5.47
N LEU A 70 10.46 -9.22 4.33
CA LEU A 70 9.21 -9.95 4.12
C LEU A 70 9.28 -11.37 4.69
N ASP A 71 10.46 -11.98 4.67
CA ASP A 71 10.75 -13.33 5.18
C ASP A 71 10.80 -13.32 6.72
N ASP A 72 9.64 -13.20 7.35
CA ASP A 72 9.48 -13.02 8.80
C ASP A 72 9.92 -14.28 9.56
N ASP A 73 9.58 -15.46 9.03
CA ASP A 73 10.00 -16.74 9.59
C ASP A 73 11.46 -17.11 9.25
N LYS A 74 12.11 -16.31 8.40
CA LYS A 74 13.51 -16.45 7.95
C LYS A 74 13.83 -17.80 7.33
N ASN A 75 12.85 -18.41 6.66
CA ASN A 75 13.03 -19.69 5.97
C ASN A 75 13.73 -19.52 4.60
N GLY A 76 13.95 -18.27 4.16
CA GLY A 76 14.57 -17.93 2.89
C GLY A 76 13.59 -17.92 1.70
N LYS A 77 12.29 -17.95 1.96
CA LYS A 77 11.19 -18.01 0.98
C LYS A 77 9.98 -17.28 1.54
N LEU A 78 9.22 -16.64 0.66
CA LEU A 78 8.01 -15.95 1.06
C LEU A 78 6.79 -16.83 0.91
N SER A 79 6.06 -17.02 2.01
CA SER A 79 4.70 -17.54 1.96
C SER A 79 3.75 -16.53 1.31
N LYS A 80 2.55 -16.98 0.95
CA LYS A 80 1.51 -16.11 0.38
C LYS A 80 1.15 -14.95 1.31
N ASN A 81 1.15 -15.17 2.62
CA ASN A 81 0.78 -14.16 3.61
C ASN A 81 1.88 -13.09 3.72
N GLU A 82 3.14 -13.52 3.88
CA GLU A 82 4.31 -12.63 3.91
C GLU A 82 4.39 -11.77 2.65
N PHE A 83 4.13 -12.38 1.49
CA PHE A 83 4.07 -11.66 0.23
C PHE A 83 2.93 -10.63 0.19
N ALA A 84 1.68 -11.02 0.49
CA ALA A 84 0.54 -10.14 0.31
C ALA A 84 0.55 -8.96 1.30
N GLU A 85 0.83 -9.23 2.58
CA GLU A 85 0.83 -8.20 3.62
C GLU A 85 2.02 -7.25 3.46
N GLY A 86 3.19 -7.80 3.19
CA GLY A 86 4.39 -6.99 3.18
C GLY A 86 4.65 -6.29 1.84
N VAL A 87 4.29 -6.87 0.68
CA VAL A 87 4.39 -6.14 -0.60
C VAL A 87 3.55 -4.88 -0.58
N TYR A 88 2.31 -4.97 -0.07
CA TYR A 88 1.45 -3.82 0.10
C TYR A 88 2.10 -2.77 1.02
N SER A 89 2.60 -3.20 2.18
CA SER A 89 3.18 -2.30 3.18
C SER A 89 4.49 -1.63 2.74
N TYR A 90 5.35 -2.32 1.98
CA TYR A 90 6.67 -1.79 1.59
C TYR A 90 6.66 -1.02 0.28
N TYR A 91 5.82 -1.40 -0.69
CA TYR A 91 5.81 -0.78 -2.01
C TYR A 91 4.60 0.11 -2.25
N PHE A 92 3.48 -0.12 -1.56
CA PHE A 92 2.20 0.47 -1.91
C PHE A 92 1.50 1.09 -0.71
N THR A 93 2.27 1.79 0.14
CA THR A 93 1.74 2.60 1.24
C THR A 93 0.56 3.43 0.74
N ASN A 94 -0.63 3.10 1.25
CA ASN A 94 -1.87 3.72 0.81
C ASN A 94 -1.82 5.21 1.18
N PRO A 95 -1.97 6.14 0.22
CA PRO A 95 -2.03 7.56 0.53
C PRO A 95 -3.21 7.94 1.44
N CYS A 96 -4.23 7.07 1.55
CA CYS A 96 -5.35 7.25 2.45
C CYS A 96 -5.13 6.65 3.86
N ALA A 97 -4.07 5.87 4.10
CA ALA A 97 -3.72 5.41 5.46
C ALA A 97 -3.30 6.59 6.37
N GLU A 98 -2.76 7.66 5.77
CA GLU A 98 -2.45 8.91 6.48
C GLU A 98 -3.73 9.67 6.89
N LEU A 99 -4.83 9.52 6.15
CA LEU A 99 -6.10 10.17 6.45
C LEU A 99 -6.84 9.52 7.63
N GLU A 100 -6.73 8.19 7.78
CA GLU A 100 -7.26 7.49 8.97
C GLU A 100 -6.57 7.93 10.26
N TYR A 101 -5.28 8.28 10.20
CA TYR A 101 -4.53 8.80 11.36
C TYR A 101 -5.00 10.21 11.77
N ARG A 102 -5.43 11.04 10.81
CA ARG A 102 -5.99 12.37 11.09
C ARG A 102 -7.35 12.33 11.76
N GLU A 103 -8.18 11.33 11.48
CA GLU A 103 -9.48 11.17 12.13
C GLU A 103 -9.37 10.64 13.57
N GLN A 104 -8.24 10.02 13.93
CA GLN A 104 -8.00 9.53 15.29
C GLN A 104 -7.45 10.59 16.25
N ILE A 105 -7.08 11.79 15.77
CA ILE A 105 -6.80 12.94 16.62
C ILE A 105 -8.13 13.42 17.21
N LYS A 106 -8.63 12.74 18.24
CA LYS A 106 -9.67 13.29 19.10
C LYS A 106 -9.15 14.64 19.62
N PRO A 107 -9.93 15.72 19.55
CA PRO A 107 -9.51 16.99 20.11
C PRO A 107 -9.15 16.74 21.57
N ASP A 108 -7.90 17.05 21.94
CA ASP A 108 -7.51 17.01 23.33
C ASP A 108 -8.40 17.97 24.14
N SER A 109 -8.37 17.83 25.48
CA SER A 109 -9.19 18.68 26.35
C SER A 109 -8.91 20.19 26.16
N THR A 110 -7.76 20.53 25.56
CA THR A 110 -7.35 21.90 25.21
C THR A 110 -8.16 22.44 24.03
N TRP A 111 -8.33 21.66 22.96
CA TRP A 111 -9.16 22.01 21.80
C TRP A 111 -10.64 22.16 22.17
N GLN A 112 -11.17 21.28 23.02
CA GLN A 112 -12.56 21.41 23.50
C GLN A 112 -12.77 22.68 24.35
N LYS A 113 -11.78 23.06 25.17
CA LYS A 113 -11.81 24.34 25.91
C LYS A 113 -11.75 25.54 24.97
N PHE A 114 -10.88 25.49 23.94
CA PHE A 114 -10.75 26.57 22.96
C PHE A 114 -12.04 26.78 22.15
N MET A 115 -12.68 25.71 21.69
CA MET A 115 -13.94 25.79 20.95
C MET A 115 -15.10 26.30 21.82
N ASN A 116 -15.14 25.94 23.11
CA ASN A 116 -16.13 26.49 24.03
C ASN A 116 -15.95 27.99 24.27
N ILE A 117 -14.72 28.52 24.19
CA ILE A 117 -14.45 29.97 24.31
C ILE A 117 -14.88 30.71 23.03
N LEU A 118 -14.64 30.13 21.87
CA LEU A 118 -14.92 30.77 20.57
C LEU A 118 -16.40 30.77 20.19
N PHE A 119 -17.17 29.76 20.63
CA PHE A 119 -18.56 29.55 20.19
C PHE A 119 -19.60 29.66 21.31
N LYS A 120 -19.20 30.02 22.55
CA LYS A 120 -20.14 30.53 23.57
C LYS A 120 -19.95 32.03 23.77
N ASN A 121 -20.60 32.79 22.89
CA ASN A 121 -21.33 34.02 23.21
C ASN A 121 -22.42 34.20 22.16
#